data_AF-Q6MBW4-F1
#
_entry.id   AF-Q6MBW4-F1
#
_cell.length_a   1.000
_cell.length_b   1.000
_cell.length_c   1.000
_cell.angle_alpha   90.00
_cell.angle_beta   90.00
_cell.angle_gamma   90.00
#
_symmetry.space_group_name_H-M   'P 1'
#
loop_
_entity.id
_entity.type
_entity.pdbx_description
1 polymer ?
#
loop_
_entity_poly.entity_id
_entity_poly.type
_entity_poly.pdbx_seq_one_letter_code
_entity_poly.pdbx_strand_id
1 'polypeptide(L)'
;MNKYASLSEAFNSPSLYQETQIGSFTSGGLKQLGYLPLECKNEDERKLCSTIHGIVEEIKKFYWTTFQLVGVDGEGKIPPFFVHYPEKNAYYAPWKKECFAFNNEFASQPDVVCHEMTHAVIENHNPLGNQGQAGALNEAIADIVAIVFKQKKCLDVIDNRWKISTLRDLSQPPKQFKSVDNYNKGNDFGHVHDNSLIISHTFYLASTNLDYDPTHCDLLLGIWLKSMLELEDKTFRGFKSKTLEANEEVFFQGGSIIINAIKKAWQKTSHLFPKT
;
A
#
# COMPACT_ATOMS: atom_id res chain seq x y z
N MET A 1 -1.17 -7.93 -24.95
CA MET A 1 -1.30 -9.09 -24.04
C MET A 1 -2.67 -9.03 -23.37
N ASN A 2 -3.32 -10.19 -23.21
CA ASN A 2 -4.71 -10.29 -22.77
C ASN A 2 -4.86 -9.82 -21.31
N LYS A 3 -5.61 -8.73 -21.06
CA LYS A 3 -5.74 -8.07 -19.74
C LYS A 3 -6.46 -8.91 -18.67
N TYR A 4 -6.85 -10.14 -19.01
CA TYR A 4 -7.69 -11.03 -18.20
C TYR A 4 -7.12 -12.45 -18.05
N ALA A 5 -5.87 -12.72 -18.44
CA ALA A 5 -5.28 -14.03 -18.21
C ALA A 5 -5.16 -14.28 -16.70
N SER A 6 -5.65 -15.42 -16.23
CA SER A 6 -5.35 -15.88 -14.87
C SER A 6 -3.84 -16.05 -14.71
N LEU A 7 -3.33 -15.87 -13.49
CA LEU A 7 -1.90 -16.03 -13.18
C LEU A 7 -1.34 -17.38 -13.69
N SER A 8 -2.14 -18.45 -13.65
CA SER A 8 -1.78 -19.76 -14.19
C SER A 8 -1.73 -19.82 -15.72
N GLU A 9 -2.64 -19.13 -16.42
CA GLU A 9 -2.70 -19.12 -17.89
C GLU A 9 -1.60 -18.25 -18.52
N ALA A 10 -1.19 -17.17 -17.85
CA ALA A 10 -0.16 -16.26 -18.36
C ALA A 10 1.24 -16.91 -18.40
N PHE A 11 1.51 -17.92 -17.57
CA PHE A 11 2.86 -18.45 -17.36
C PHE A 11 3.04 -19.93 -17.70
N ASN A 12 1.98 -20.65 -18.09
CA ASN A 12 2.06 -22.07 -18.46
C ASN A 12 2.87 -22.91 -17.43
N SER A 13 2.80 -22.52 -16.16
CA SER A 13 3.63 -22.96 -15.02
C SER A 13 2.79 -22.88 -13.73
N PRO A 14 2.98 -23.78 -12.74
CA PRO A 14 2.06 -23.92 -11.60
C PRO A 14 1.92 -22.69 -10.69
N SER A 15 2.91 -21.80 -10.59
CA SER A 15 2.83 -20.46 -9.98
C SER A 15 4.21 -19.82 -10.01
N LEU A 16 4.32 -18.53 -10.32
CA LEU A 16 5.58 -17.77 -10.11
C LEU A 16 5.79 -17.37 -8.65
N TYR A 17 4.76 -17.48 -7.81
CA TYR A 17 4.84 -17.13 -6.40
C TYR A 17 5.41 -18.28 -5.59
N GLN A 18 6.28 -17.94 -4.65
CA GLN A 18 6.58 -18.82 -3.52
C GLN A 18 5.29 -19.08 -2.71
N GLU A 19 5.23 -20.23 -2.05
CA GLU A 19 4.12 -20.57 -1.16
C GLU A 19 4.00 -19.52 -0.04
N THR A 20 2.79 -19.01 0.19
CA THR A 20 2.54 -18.03 1.25
C THR A 20 2.66 -18.72 2.60
N GLN A 21 3.71 -18.41 3.34
CA GLN A 21 3.92 -18.94 4.69
C GLN A 21 3.16 -18.11 5.72
N ILE A 22 2.27 -18.74 6.50
CA ILE A 22 1.48 -18.09 7.55
C ILE A 22 1.65 -18.88 8.85
N GLY A 23 1.98 -18.21 9.95
CA GLY A 23 2.12 -18.84 11.26
C GLY A 23 1.80 -17.92 12.44
N SER A 24 1.82 -18.48 13.65
CA SER A 24 1.47 -17.75 14.87
C SER A 24 2.68 -17.27 15.70
N PHE A 25 2.47 -16.22 16.50
CA PHE A 25 3.39 -15.79 17.55
C PHE A 25 3.18 -16.56 18.85
N THR A 26 4.27 -16.98 19.48
CA THR A 26 4.35 -17.05 20.95
C THR A 26 5.59 -16.28 21.41
N SER A 27 5.49 -15.59 22.55
CA SER A 27 6.60 -14.80 23.12
C SER A 27 7.85 -15.66 23.41
N GLY A 28 7.66 -16.96 23.66
CA GLY A 28 8.76 -17.93 23.80
C GLY A 28 9.35 -18.41 22.47
N GLY A 29 8.51 -18.68 21.47
CA GLY A 29 8.93 -19.24 20.18
C GLY A 29 9.78 -18.29 19.33
N LEU A 30 9.51 -16.98 19.40
CA LEU A 30 10.29 -15.97 18.66
C LEU A 30 11.77 -15.94 19.04
N LYS A 31 12.09 -16.09 20.33
CA LYS A 31 13.46 -16.08 20.84
C LYS A 31 14.23 -17.37 20.52
N GLN A 32 13.52 -18.49 20.36
CA GLN A 32 14.13 -19.81 20.16
C GLN A 32 14.24 -20.24 18.69
N LEU A 33 13.26 -19.90 17.85
CA LEU A 33 13.17 -20.40 16.46
C LEU A 33 13.61 -19.37 15.42
N GLY A 34 14.05 -18.19 15.86
CA GLY A 34 14.56 -17.14 14.99
C GLY A 34 13.55 -16.72 13.93
N TYR A 35 12.29 -16.45 14.30
CA TYR A 35 11.27 -15.97 13.37
C TYR A 35 10.90 -16.96 12.24
N LEU A 36 10.86 -18.26 12.51
CA LEU A 36 10.15 -19.21 11.64
C LEU A 36 8.65 -19.21 11.99
N PRO A 37 7.72 -19.16 11.01
CA PRO A 37 6.29 -19.24 11.27
C PRO A 37 5.95 -20.55 11.98
N LEU A 38 5.26 -20.47 13.11
CA LEU A 38 4.71 -21.64 13.79
C LEU A 38 3.42 -22.07 13.10
N GLU A 39 3.25 -23.38 12.87
CA GLU A 39 2.02 -23.90 12.30
C GLU A 39 0.78 -23.47 13.10
N CYS A 40 -0.32 -23.21 12.39
CA CYS A 40 -1.63 -22.88 12.96
C CYS A 40 -2.23 -24.16 13.60
N LYS A 41 -2.15 -24.29 14.93
CA LYS A 41 -2.36 -25.56 15.65
C LYS A 41 -3.82 -25.82 15.99
N ASN A 42 -4.56 -24.79 16.39
CA ASN A 42 -5.98 -24.92 16.76
C ASN A 42 -6.93 -24.53 15.61
N GLU A 43 -8.22 -24.81 15.78
CA GLU A 43 -9.23 -24.61 14.73
C GLU A 43 -9.40 -23.13 14.35
N ASP A 44 -9.42 -22.24 15.35
CA ASP A 44 -9.53 -20.79 15.14
C ASP A 44 -8.31 -20.23 14.39
N GLU A 45 -7.11 -20.69 14.77
CA GLU A 45 -5.86 -20.37 14.07
C GLU A 45 -5.92 -20.84 12.60
N ARG A 46 -6.34 -22.08 12.35
CA ARG A 46 -6.47 -22.60 10.97
C ARG A 46 -7.44 -21.78 10.14
N LYS A 47 -8.57 -21.38 10.72
CA LYS A 47 -9.56 -20.52 10.04
C LYS A 47 -8.96 -19.16 9.70
N LEU A 48 -8.27 -18.53 10.65
CA LEU A 48 -7.59 -17.26 10.43
C LEU A 48 -6.50 -17.36 9.34
N CYS A 49 -5.67 -18.40 9.39
CA CYS A 49 -4.62 -18.65 8.40
C CYS A 49 -5.22 -18.88 7.00
N SER A 50 -6.32 -19.62 6.90
CA SER A 50 -7.05 -19.78 5.63
C SER A 50 -7.63 -18.46 5.11
N THR A 51 -8.18 -17.61 5.99
CA THR A 51 -8.65 -16.27 5.62
C THR A 51 -7.51 -15.40 5.07
N ILE A 52 -6.37 -15.36 5.75
CA ILE A 52 -5.19 -14.59 5.30
C ILE A 52 -4.69 -15.12 3.98
N HIS A 53 -4.61 -16.44 3.80
CA HIS A 53 -4.21 -17.03 2.53
C HIS A 53 -5.12 -16.56 1.39
N GLY A 54 -6.45 -16.59 1.58
CA GLY A 54 -7.40 -16.07 0.61
C GLY A 54 -7.18 -14.60 0.28
N ILE A 55 -6.98 -13.75 1.29
CA ILE A 55 -6.68 -12.32 1.13
C ILE A 55 -5.40 -12.10 0.31
N VAL A 56 -4.31 -12.79 0.66
CA VAL A 56 -3.02 -12.67 -0.02
C VAL A 56 -3.13 -13.08 -1.48
N GLU A 57 -3.85 -14.15 -1.81
CA GLU A 57 -4.06 -14.57 -3.20
C GLU A 57 -4.84 -13.53 -4.02
N GLU A 58 -5.78 -12.80 -3.41
CA GLU A 58 -6.46 -11.69 -4.07
C GLU A 58 -5.54 -10.49 -4.30
N ILE A 59 -4.70 -10.18 -3.32
CA ILE A 59 -3.71 -9.10 -3.42
C ILE A 59 -2.69 -9.40 -4.53
N LYS A 60 -2.16 -10.63 -4.59
CA LYS A 60 -1.27 -11.09 -5.67
C LYS A 60 -1.88 -10.88 -7.06
N LYS A 61 -3.15 -11.25 -7.23
CA LYS A 61 -3.89 -11.02 -8.48
C LYS A 61 -4.04 -9.54 -8.78
N PHE A 62 -4.33 -8.72 -7.77
CA PHE A 62 -4.44 -7.28 -7.94
C PHE A 62 -3.12 -6.64 -8.37
N TYR A 63 -2.01 -6.98 -7.71
CA TYR A 63 -0.67 -6.48 -8.07
C TYR A 63 -0.28 -6.86 -9.50
N TRP A 64 -0.51 -8.10 -9.89
CA TRP A 64 -0.26 -8.55 -11.25
C TRP A 64 -1.13 -7.80 -12.27
N THR A 65 -2.45 -7.81 -12.08
CA THR A 65 -3.38 -7.23 -13.07
C THR A 65 -3.26 -5.72 -13.19
N THR A 66 -2.85 -5.02 -12.13
CA THR A 66 -2.76 -3.56 -12.09
C THR A 66 -1.36 -3.05 -12.42
N PHE A 67 -0.31 -3.73 -11.97
CA PHE A 67 1.08 -3.25 -12.04
C PHE A 67 2.04 -4.18 -12.77
N GLN A 68 1.61 -5.39 -13.15
CA GLN A 68 2.48 -6.46 -13.66
C GLN A 68 3.60 -6.84 -12.68
N LEU A 69 3.39 -6.60 -11.38
CA LEU A 69 4.31 -6.98 -10.31
C LEU A 69 3.98 -8.40 -9.83
N VAL A 70 5.03 -9.21 -9.61
CA VAL A 70 4.95 -10.58 -9.11
C VAL A 70 5.71 -10.65 -7.79
N GLY A 71 5.04 -11.03 -6.72
CA GLY A 71 5.61 -10.97 -5.37
C GLY A 71 5.74 -9.53 -4.88
N VAL A 72 6.55 -9.35 -3.83
CA VAL A 72 6.92 -8.01 -3.33
C VAL A 72 8.18 -7.45 -4.01
N ASP A 73 8.92 -8.28 -4.72
CA ASP A 73 10.24 -7.99 -5.29
C ASP A 73 10.29 -8.08 -6.83
N GLY A 74 9.20 -8.48 -7.48
CA GLY A 74 9.17 -8.77 -8.92
C GLY A 74 9.59 -10.20 -9.28
N GLU A 75 10.08 -10.99 -8.32
CA GLU A 75 10.57 -12.36 -8.52
C GLU A 75 9.69 -13.41 -7.82
N GLY A 76 8.56 -12.99 -7.24
CA GLY A 76 7.58 -13.89 -6.63
C GLY A 76 7.78 -14.16 -5.15
N LYS A 77 8.67 -13.44 -4.46
CA LYS A 77 8.83 -13.53 -3.01
C LYS A 77 7.60 -12.99 -2.29
N ILE A 78 7.18 -13.71 -1.25
CA ILE A 78 6.15 -13.29 -0.31
C ILE A 78 6.72 -13.51 1.10
N PRO A 79 7.07 -12.44 1.82
CA PRO A 79 7.51 -12.53 3.20
C PRO A 79 6.50 -13.29 4.09
N PRO A 80 6.95 -14.08 5.07
CA PRO A 80 6.06 -14.81 5.96
C PRO A 80 5.16 -13.89 6.78
N PHE A 81 3.94 -14.37 7.03
CA PHE A 81 2.92 -13.71 7.85
C PHE A 81 2.89 -14.30 9.26
N PHE A 82 2.88 -13.43 10.27
CA PHE A 82 2.76 -13.79 11.67
C PHE A 82 1.50 -13.19 12.28
N VAL A 83 0.67 -14.03 12.91
CA VAL A 83 -0.57 -13.63 13.60
C VAL A 83 -0.44 -13.74 15.12
N HIS A 84 -1.43 -13.25 15.88
CA HIS A 84 -1.39 -13.10 17.34
C HIS A 84 -0.37 -12.08 17.85
N TYR A 85 -0.11 -11.02 17.08
CA TYR A 85 0.63 -9.89 17.64
C TYR A 85 -0.15 -9.34 18.85
N PRO A 86 0.51 -9.15 20.02
CA PRO A 86 -0.19 -8.92 21.29
C PRO A 86 -0.82 -7.53 21.39
N GLU A 87 -0.29 -6.56 20.65
CA GLU A 87 -0.84 -5.22 20.55
C GLU A 87 -1.77 -5.15 19.34
N LYS A 88 -2.78 -4.29 19.37
CA LYS A 88 -3.62 -4.01 18.19
C LYS A 88 -2.80 -3.23 17.15
N ASN A 89 -2.04 -3.96 16.34
CA ASN A 89 -1.11 -3.40 15.37
C ASN A 89 -0.88 -4.34 14.18
N ALA A 90 -0.45 -3.76 13.06
CA ALA A 90 0.02 -4.43 11.86
C ALA A 90 1.31 -3.74 11.40
N TYR A 91 2.29 -4.48 10.90
CA TYR A 91 3.50 -3.91 10.29
C TYR A 91 4.25 -4.91 9.41
N TYR A 92 4.89 -4.42 8.36
CA TYR A 92 6.02 -5.06 7.69
C TYR A 92 7.35 -4.73 8.39
N ALA A 93 8.20 -5.75 8.60
CA ALA A 93 9.50 -5.62 9.27
C ALA A 93 10.65 -6.07 8.37
N PRO A 94 11.24 -5.16 7.56
CA PRO A 94 12.34 -5.53 6.65
C PRO A 94 13.60 -5.98 7.40
N TRP A 95 13.88 -5.42 8.58
CA TRP A 95 15.04 -5.78 9.40
C TRP A 95 14.91 -7.09 10.20
N LYS A 96 13.73 -7.75 10.18
CA LYS A 96 13.48 -9.01 10.92
C LYS A 96 13.15 -10.15 9.97
N LYS A 97 14.13 -10.52 9.13
CA LYS A 97 13.99 -11.55 8.07
C LYS A 97 12.92 -11.22 7.02
N GLU A 98 12.51 -9.97 6.93
CA GLU A 98 11.38 -9.53 6.11
C GLU A 98 10.12 -10.33 6.48
N CYS A 99 9.30 -9.81 7.37
CA CYS A 99 8.05 -10.49 7.72
C CYS A 99 6.92 -9.51 7.95
N PHE A 100 5.68 -10.00 7.83
CA PHE A 100 4.51 -9.25 8.24
C PHE A 100 4.02 -9.74 9.61
N ALA A 101 3.64 -8.82 10.48
CA ALA A 101 3.13 -9.12 11.81
C ALA A 101 1.79 -8.44 11.99
N PHE A 102 0.79 -9.19 12.44
CA PHE A 102 -0.58 -8.70 12.63
C PHE A 102 -1.17 -9.19 13.95
N ASN A 103 -1.97 -8.34 14.57
CA ASN A 103 -2.99 -8.83 15.49
C ASN A 103 -4.14 -9.45 14.68
N ASN A 104 -4.92 -10.34 15.30
CA ASN A 104 -5.91 -11.14 14.57
C ASN A 104 -7.00 -10.30 13.89
N GLU A 105 -7.37 -9.16 14.49
CA GLU A 105 -8.36 -8.24 13.92
C GLU A 105 -7.87 -7.66 12.59
N PHE A 106 -6.63 -7.15 12.53
CA PHE A 106 -6.06 -6.58 11.30
C PHE A 106 -5.65 -7.64 10.28
N ALA A 107 -5.23 -8.82 10.73
CA ALA A 107 -4.93 -9.94 9.84
C ALA A 107 -6.14 -10.37 8.99
N SER A 108 -7.35 -10.08 9.45
CA SER A 108 -8.61 -10.40 8.77
C SER A 108 -9.15 -9.26 7.90
N GLN A 109 -8.43 -8.13 7.79
CA GLN A 109 -8.85 -6.94 7.04
C GLN A 109 -8.05 -6.83 5.73
N PRO A 110 -8.68 -7.04 4.56
CA PRO A 110 -7.96 -7.09 3.30
C PRO A 110 -7.21 -5.79 2.93
N ASP A 111 -7.76 -4.64 3.29
CA ASP A 111 -7.12 -3.33 3.08
C ASP A 111 -5.88 -3.17 3.96
N VAL A 112 -5.92 -3.57 5.23
CA VAL A 112 -4.75 -3.55 6.12
C VAL A 112 -3.67 -4.53 5.64
N VAL A 113 -4.03 -5.74 5.24
CA VAL A 113 -3.06 -6.70 4.68
C VAL A 113 -2.43 -6.17 3.39
N CYS A 114 -3.21 -5.54 2.52
CA CYS A 114 -2.71 -4.92 1.29
C CYS A 114 -1.78 -3.73 1.58
N HIS A 115 -2.12 -2.90 2.57
CA HIS A 115 -1.28 -1.79 3.03
C HIS A 115 0.10 -2.30 3.46
N GLU A 116 0.16 -3.31 4.33
CA GLU A 116 1.44 -3.88 4.77
C GLU A 116 2.24 -4.51 3.62
N MET A 117 1.58 -5.26 2.73
CA MET A 117 2.26 -5.80 1.55
C MET A 117 2.81 -4.71 0.64
N THR A 118 2.17 -3.54 0.59
CA THR A 118 2.65 -2.38 -0.18
C THR A 118 3.94 -1.81 0.40
N HIS A 119 4.11 -1.80 1.72
CA HIS A 119 5.40 -1.42 2.32
C HIS A 119 6.54 -2.34 1.87
N ALA A 120 6.28 -3.65 1.76
CA ALA A 120 7.28 -4.58 1.24
C ALA A 120 7.62 -4.30 -0.24
N VAL A 121 6.64 -3.95 -1.07
CA VAL A 121 6.88 -3.50 -2.45
C VAL A 121 7.73 -2.23 -2.48
N ILE A 122 7.39 -1.23 -1.68
CA ILE A 122 8.15 0.03 -1.61
C ILE A 122 9.61 -0.26 -1.21
N GLU A 123 9.82 -1.09 -0.20
CA GLU A 123 11.16 -1.44 0.30
C GLU A 123 12.01 -2.19 -0.74
N ASN A 124 11.43 -3.08 -1.55
CA ASN A 124 12.19 -3.86 -2.53
C ASN A 124 12.49 -3.07 -3.82
N HIS A 125 11.77 -1.98 -4.09
CA HIS A 125 11.89 -1.25 -5.35
C HIS A 125 12.46 0.17 -5.20
N ASN A 126 11.91 1.01 -4.32
CA ASN A 126 12.46 2.34 -4.04
C ASN A 126 12.26 2.71 -2.55
N PRO A 127 13.15 2.25 -1.65
CA PRO A 127 12.97 2.39 -0.21
C PRO A 127 12.78 3.85 0.21
N LEU A 128 11.59 4.21 0.68
CA LEU A 128 11.30 5.56 1.17
C LEU A 128 11.69 5.77 2.65
N GLY A 129 12.02 4.69 3.36
CA GLY A 129 12.20 4.73 4.81
C GLY A 129 10.89 5.01 5.55
N ASN A 130 10.97 5.32 6.84
CA ASN A 130 9.82 5.47 7.72
C ASN A 130 9.83 6.80 8.50
N GLN A 131 10.48 7.84 7.98
CA GLN A 131 10.62 9.12 8.68
C GLN A 131 10.34 10.33 7.79
N GLY A 132 9.81 11.40 8.40
CA GLY A 132 9.57 12.68 7.75
C GLY A 132 8.70 12.59 6.49
N GLN A 133 9.00 13.41 5.47
CA GLN A 133 8.25 13.42 4.21
C GLN A 133 8.33 12.08 3.47
N ALA A 134 9.49 11.43 3.45
CA ALA A 134 9.66 10.17 2.74
C ALA A 134 8.87 9.03 3.42
N GLY A 135 8.89 8.96 4.75
CA GLY A 135 8.02 8.05 5.52
C GLY A 135 6.54 8.35 5.32
N ALA A 136 6.14 9.62 5.27
CA ALA A 136 4.76 10.00 4.97
C ALA A 136 4.34 9.62 3.54
N LEU A 137 5.26 9.68 2.56
CA LEU A 137 5.02 9.14 1.22
C LEU A 137 4.86 7.61 1.25
N ASN A 138 5.66 6.91 2.06
CA ASN A 138 5.58 5.46 2.23
C ASN A 138 4.17 5.03 2.70
N GLU A 139 3.71 5.63 3.81
CA GLU A 139 2.36 5.44 4.34
C GLU A 139 1.27 5.81 3.33
N ALA A 140 1.44 6.93 2.62
CA ALA A 140 0.42 7.40 1.67
C ALA A 140 0.25 6.46 0.49
N ILE A 141 1.34 5.94 -0.06
CA ILE A 141 1.29 4.99 -1.17
C ILE A 141 0.66 3.68 -0.72
N ALA A 142 1.01 3.18 0.48
CA ALA A 142 0.39 2.00 1.07
C ALA A 142 -1.13 2.17 1.26
N ASP A 143 -1.58 3.33 1.78
CA ASP A 143 -3.01 3.67 1.89
C ASP A 143 -3.72 3.71 0.53
N ILE A 144 -3.10 4.34 -0.48
CA ILE A 144 -3.69 4.50 -1.81
C ILE A 144 -3.82 3.15 -2.52
N VAL A 145 -2.79 2.31 -2.48
CA VAL A 145 -2.84 0.97 -3.09
C VAL A 145 -3.91 0.12 -2.41
N ALA A 146 -3.94 0.13 -1.07
CA ALA A 146 -4.94 -0.59 -0.29
C ALA A 146 -6.37 -0.11 -0.56
N ILE A 147 -6.60 1.20 -0.71
CA ILE A 147 -7.95 1.70 -0.97
C ILE A 147 -8.44 1.36 -2.37
N VAL A 148 -7.55 1.39 -3.37
CA VAL A 148 -7.94 1.00 -4.73
C VAL A 148 -8.17 -0.51 -4.81
N PHE A 149 -7.35 -1.32 -4.12
CA PHE A 149 -7.60 -2.75 -3.95
C PHE A 149 -8.98 -3.01 -3.33
N LYS A 150 -9.29 -2.33 -2.22
CA LYS A 150 -10.59 -2.39 -1.55
C LYS A 150 -11.73 -1.96 -2.46
N GLN A 151 -11.57 -0.90 -3.25
CA GLN A 151 -12.63 -0.43 -4.15
C GLN A 151 -12.85 -1.35 -5.36
N LYS A 152 -11.82 -2.07 -5.82
CA LYS A 152 -12.00 -3.20 -6.76
C LYS A 152 -12.72 -4.39 -6.12
N LYS A 153 -12.77 -4.43 -4.79
CA LYS A 153 -13.37 -5.47 -3.95
C LYS A 153 -14.46 -4.90 -3.02
N CYS A 154 -15.57 -4.45 -3.61
CA CYS A 154 -16.96 -4.48 -3.07
C CYS A 154 -17.76 -3.30 -3.61
N LEU A 155 -18.86 -3.64 -4.28
CA LEU A 155 -19.88 -2.74 -4.83
C LEU A 155 -20.91 -2.27 -3.79
N ASP A 156 -20.67 -2.45 -2.49
CA ASP A 156 -21.64 -2.10 -1.46
C ASP A 156 -21.04 -1.17 -0.39
N VAL A 157 -21.77 -0.09 -0.10
CA VAL A 157 -21.53 0.99 0.86
C VAL A 157 -20.70 2.18 0.36
N ILE A 158 -21.42 3.21 -0.10
CA ILE A 158 -20.89 4.49 -0.62
C ILE A 158 -20.11 5.31 0.45
N ASP A 159 -20.35 5.08 1.75
CA ASP A 159 -19.86 5.93 2.87
C ASP A 159 -18.52 5.50 3.50
N ASN A 160 -17.97 4.33 3.15
CA ASN A 160 -16.70 3.83 3.71
C ASN A 160 -15.64 3.51 2.64
N ARG A 161 -15.87 3.93 1.38
CA ARG A 161 -15.00 3.61 0.24
C ARG A 161 -13.58 4.16 0.35
N TRP A 162 -13.38 5.22 1.12
CA TRP A 162 -12.11 5.92 1.27
C TRP A 162 -11.46 5.74 2.65
N LYS A 163 -12.01 4.84 3.48
CA LYS A 163 -11.47 4.52 4.81
C LYS A 163 -10.60 3.27 4.77
N ILE A 164 -9.39 3.35 5.32
CA ILE A 164 -8.53 2.20 5.62
C ILE A 164 -8.82 1.77 7.05
N SER A 165 -9.41 0.57 7.20
CA SER A 165 -9.89 0.11 8.51
C SER A 165 -10.75 1.19 9.22
N THR A 166 -10.59 1.33 10.53
CA THR A 166 -11.12 2.43 11.36
C THR A 166 -10.07 3.53 11.60
N LEU A 167 -8.93 3.47 10.91
CA LEU A 167 -7.73 4.26 11.24
C LEU A 167 -7.67 5.59 10.50
N ARG A 168 -7.88 5.58 9.18
CA ARG A 168 -7.67 6.76 8.32
C ARG A 168 -8.74 6.84 7.23
N ASP A 169 -9.13 8.07 6.86
CA ASP A 169 -10.10 8.35 5.80
C ASP A 169 -9.50 9.35 4.80
N LEU A 170 -9.22 8.86 3.60
CA LEU A 170 -8.59 9.64 2.52
C LEU A 170 -9.50 10.75 2.00
N SER A 171 -10.81 10.67 2.23
CA SER A 171 -11.75 11.71 1.82
C SER A 171 -11.77 12.93 2.76
N GLN A 172 -11.23 12.78 3.97
CA GLN A 172 -11.19 13.87 4.94
C GLN A 172 -10.08 14.87 4.61
N PRO A 173 -10.36 16.18 4.60
CA PRO A 173 -9.34 17.19 4.39
C PRO A 173 -8.20 17.07 5.42
N PRO A 174 -6.94 16.95 4.97
CA PRO A 174 -5.81 16.81 5.86
C PRO A 174 -5.45 18.16 6.50
N LYS A 175 -4.72 18.09 7.62
CA LYS A 175 -4.14 19.28 8.27
C LYS A 175 -2.88 19.72 7.53
N GLN A 176 -2.40 20.93 7.85
CA GLN A 176 -1.07 21.38 7.44
C GLN A 176 0.00 20.38 7.90
N PHE A 177 1.04 20.19 7.09
CA PHE A 177 2.19 19.35 7.44
C PHE A 177 2.76 19.70 8.81
N LYS A 178 2.87 18.70 9.68
CA LYS A 178 3.44 18.81 11.02
C LYS A 178 4.95 18.61 10.94
N SER A 179 5.70 19.70 11.10
CA SER A 179 7.16 19.68 11.10
C SER A 179 7.71 19.44 12.50
N VAL A 180 8.79 18.68 12.59
CA VAL A 180 9.55 18.44 13.83
C VAL A 180 11.03 18.30 13.48
N ASP A 181 11.91 18.72 14.39
CA ASP A 181 13.35 18.76 14.13
C ASP A 181 14.04 17.39 14.26
N ASN A 182 13.49 16.48 15.07
CA ASN A 182 14.05 15.16 15.33
C ASN A 182 12.98 14.08 15.20
N TYR A 183 13.27 13.00 14.47
CA TYR A 183 12.33 11.89 14.27
C TYR A 183 12.56 10.77 15.28
N ASN A 184 11.49 10.37 15.98
CA ASN A 184 11.53 9.27 16.94
C ASN A 184 10.15 8.61 17.09
N LYS A 185 10.08 7.46 17.77
CA LYS A 185 8.82 6.74 17.97
C LYS A 185 7.73 7.59 18.64
N GLY A 186 8.11 8.48 19.56
CA GLY A 186 7.17 9.31 20.33
C GLY A 186 6.47 10.38 19.49
N ASN A 187 7.04 10.78 18.36
CA ASN A 187 6.40 11.69 17.41
C ASN A 187 6.08 11.01 16.08
N ASP A 188 5.92 9.69 16.08
CA ASP A 188 5.58 8.95 14.88
C ASP A 188 6.58 9.21 13.74
N PHE A 189 7.87 9.23 14.11
CA PHE A 189 9.01 9.46 13.22
C PHE A 189 8.87 10.69 12.31
N GLY A 190 8.26 11.76 12.83
CA GLY A 190 7.92 12.94 12.03
C GLY A 190 6.47 12.95 11.53
N HIS A 191 5.56 12.42 12.35
CA HIS A 191 4.11 12.38 12.08
C HIS A 191 3.78 11.75 10.72
N VAL A 192 4.45 10.65 10.38
CA VAL A 192 4.33 10.05 9.04
C VAL A 192 2.90 9.67 8.70
N HIS A 193 2.13 9.13 9.65
CA HIS A 193 0.74 8.74 9.43
C HIS A 193 -0.23 9.93 9.32
N ASP A 194 0.06 11.04 10.00
CA ASP A 194 -0.76 12.26 9.88
C ASP A 194 -0.43 13.02 8.58
N ASN A 195 0.87 13.12 8.27
CA ASN A 195 1.35 13.86 7.11
C ASN A 195 1.07 13.12 5.80
N SER A 196 0.96 11.77 5.82
CA SER A 196 0.61 10.96 4.65
C SER A 196 -0.75 11.33 4.08
N LEU A 197 -1.70 11.73 4.93
CA LEU A 197 -3.05 12.15 4.52
C LEU A 197 -3.03 13.31 3.52
N ILE A 198 -1.99 14.14 3.47
CA ILE A 198 -1.83 15.18 2.44
C ILE A 198 -1.76 14.55 1.04
N ILE A 199 -0.96 13.51 0.89
CA ILE A 199 -0.74 12.82 -0.37
C ILE A 199 -1.93 11.89 -0.68
N SER A 200 -2.42 11.15 0.31
CA SER A 200 -3.57 10.25 0.14
C SER A 200 -4.85 11.02 -0.19
N HIS A 201 -5.09 12.18 0.42
CA HIS A 201 -6.21 13.05 0.08
C HIS A 201 -6.06 13.70 -1.31
N THR A 202 -4.82 13.99 -1.73
CA THR A 202 -4.58 14.47 -3.10
C THR A 202 -5.00 13.41 -4.12
N PHE A 203 -4.68 12.13 -3.87
CA PHE A 203 -5.13 11.03 -4.73
C PHE A 203 -6.67 10.90 -4.74
N TYR A 204 -7.32 11.03 -3.58
CA TYR A 204 -8.78 11.09 -3.50
C TYR A 204 -9.35 12.20 -4.39
N LEU A 205 -8.84 13.43 -4.26
CA LEU A 205 -9.30 14.57 -5.06
C LEU A 205 -9.08 14.35 -6.57
N ALA A 206 -7.94 13.79 -6.96
CA ALA A 206 -7.68 13.43 -8.35
C ALA A 206 -8.69 12.39 -8.85
N SER A 207 -8.98 11.37 -8.04
CA SER A 207 -10.01 10.35 -8.34
C SER A 207 -11.41 10.96 -8.47
N THR A 208 -11.77 11.91 -7.60
CA THR A 208 -13.07 12.61 -7.67
C THR A 208 -13.22 13.44 -8.95
N ASN A 209 -12.14 14.08 -9.40
CA ASN A 209 -12.12 14.86 -10.64
C ASN A 209 -12.23 14.00 -11.91
N LEU A 210 -12.14 12.67 -11.78
CA LEU A 210 -12.27 11.68 -12.85
C LEU A 210 -13.62 10.95 -12.80
N ASP A 211 -14.56 11.45 -11.99
CA ASP A 211 -15.89 10.86 -11.77
C ASP A 211 -15.83 9.37 -11.34
N TYR A 212 -14.72 8.95 -10.76
CA TYR A 212 -14.45 7.56 -10.36
C TYR A 212 -14.56 6.55 -11.52
N ASP A 213 -14.29 6.98 -12.76
CA ASP A 213 -14.20 6.04 -13.88
C ASP A 213 -13.12 4.98 -13.60
N PRO A 214 -13.46 3.67 -13.63
CA PRO A 214 -12.53 2.62 -13.27
C PRO A 214 -11.25 2.58 -14.13
N THR A 215 -11.36 2.94 -15.41
CA THR A 215 -10.20 2.97 -16.32
C THR A 215 -9.25 4.11 -15.94
N HIS A 216 -9.80 5.29 -15.64
CA HIS A 216 -9.02 6.43 -15.19
C HIS A 216 -8.42 6.22 -13.79
N CYS A 217 -9.12 5.53 -12.88
CA CYS A 217 -8.58 5.17 -11.56
C CYS A 217 -7.37 4.23 -11.65
N ASP A 218 -7.41 3.22 -12.53
CA ASP A 218 -6.26 2.33 -12.76
C ASP A 218 -5.05 3.10 -13.31
N LEU A 219 -5.28 4.01 -14.27
CA LEU A 219 -4.22 4.85 -14.83
C LEU A 219 -3.66 5.83 -13.80
N LEU A 220 -4.52 6.44 -12.97
CA LEU A 220 -4.11 7.34 -11.89
C LEU A 220 -3.25 6.61 -10.86
N LEU A 221 -3.65 5.41 -10.44
CA LEU A 221 -2.89 4.56 -9.54
C LEU A 221 -1.54 4.16 -10.16
N GLY A 222 -1.52 3.81 -11.45
CA GLY A 222 -0.29 3.54 -12.19
C GLY A 222 0.67 4.74 -12.18
N ILE A 223 0.16 5.96 -12.38
CA ILE A 223 0.97 7.19 -12.30
C ILE A 223 1.53 7.38 -10.89
N TRP A 224 0.72 7.21 -9.85
CA TRP A 224 1.18 7.37 -8.45
C TRP A 224 2.29 6.37 -8.11
N LEU A 225 2.07 5.09 -8.42
CA LEU A 225 3.04 4.05 -8.11
C LEU A 225 4.32 4.24 -8.92
N LYS A 226 4.21 4.46 -10.25
CA LYS A 226 5.39 4.69 -11.10
C LYS A 226 6.19 5.92 -10.64
N SER A 227 5.49 7.00 -10.28
CA SER A 227 6.14 8.20 -9.75
C SER A 227 6.89 7.92 -8.47
N MET A 228 6.37 7.03 -7.60
CA MET A 228 7.08 6.61 -6.39
C MET A 228 8.29 5.73 -6.73
N LEU A 229 8.14 4.75 -7.63
CA LEU A 229 9.21 3.82 -8.00
C LEU A 229 10.42 4.55 -8.63
N GLU A 230 10.18 5.63 -9.35
CA GLU A 230 11.22 6.45 -10.00
C GLU A 230 11.58 7.72 -9.22
N LEU A 231 11.16 7.83 -7.95
CA LEU A 231 11.32 9.05 -7.17
C LEU A 231 12.75 9.23 -6.65
N GLU A 232 13.45 10.24 -7.16
CA GLU A 232 14.75 10.68 -6.64
C GLU A 232 14.61 11.67 -5.47
N ASP A 233 13.83 12.73 -5.67
CA ASP A 233 13.49 13.70 -4.62
C ASP A 233 12.33 13.17 -3.77
N LYS A 234 12.67 12.52 -2.65
CA LYS A 234 11.72 11.90 -1.70
C LYS A 234 10.97 12.91 -0.81
N THR A 235 10.80 14.15 -1.27
CA THR A 235 9.94 15.15 -0.66
C THR A 235 8.55 15.17 -1.30
N PHE A 236 7.59 15.83 -0.65
CA PHE A 236 6.25 16.04 -1.24
C PHE A 236 6.31 16.88 -2.52
N ARG A 237 7.27 17.80 -2.62
CA ARG A 237 7.50 18.60 -3.82
C ARG A 237 8.05 17.75 -4.96
N GLY A 238 9.06 16.93 -4.68
CA GLY A 238 9.61 15.99 -5.64
C GLY A 238 8.55 15.02 -6.16
N PHE A 239 7.75 14.43 -5.27
CA PHE A 239 6.68 13.53 -5.66
C PHE A 239 5.60 14.21 -6.52
N LYS A 240 5.19 15.43 -6.15
CA LYS A 240 4.31 16.25 -6.97
C LYS A 240 4.90 16.47 -8.37
N SER A 241 6.16 16.90 -8.47
CA SER A 241 6.82 17.13 -9.76
C SER A 241 6.82 15.86 -10.61
N LYS A 242 7.21 14.72 -10.02
CA LYS A 242 7.27 13.43 -10.72
C LYS A 242 5.89 12.97 -11.23
N THR A 243 4.82 13.14 -10.44
CA THR A 243 3.44 12.83 -10.90
C THR A 243 2.96 13.75 -12.03
N LEU A 244 3.52 14.95 -12.16
CA LEU A 244 3.22 15.88 -13.26
C LEU A 244 4.12 15.64 -14.48
N GLU A 245 5.32 15.09 -14.32
CA GLU A 245 6.23 14.69 -15.41
C GLU A 245 5.73 13.47 -16.19
N ALA A 246 4.93 12.59 -15.56
CA ALA A 246 4.26 11.48 -16.22
C ALA A 246 3.43 11.89 -17.47
N ASN A 247 3.23 13.20 -17.71
CA ASN A 247 2.78 13.82 -18.95
C ASN A 247 3.45 13.32 -20.24
N GLU A 248 4.75 13.01 -20.22
CA GLU A 248 5.51 12.87 -21.48
C GLU A 248 5.48 11.46 -22.08
N GLU A 249 5.24 10.44 -21.26
CA GLU A 249 5.31 9.04 -21.71
C GLU A 249 3.95 8.40 -22.01
N VAL A 250 2.84 8.96 -21.52
CA VAL A 250 1.48 8.40 -21.64
C VAL A 250 0.65 9.17 -22.68
N PHE A 251 1.10 9.19 -23.93
CA PHE A 251 0.30 9.72 -25.06
C PHE A 251 -0.65 8.64 -25.63
N PHE A 252 -1.71 8.35 -24.87
CA PHE A 252 -2.99 7.91 -25.44
C PHE A 252 -4.07 8.91 -24.99
N GLN A 253 -5.08 9.16 -25.81
CA GLN A 253 -6.04 10.28 -25.71
C GLN A 253 -6.77 10.48 -24.35
N GLY A 254 -6.62 9.58 -23.37
CA GLY A 254 -7.05 9.75 -21.97
C GLY A 254 -6.05 10.46 -21.03
N GLY A 255 -4.80 10.67 -21.45
CA GLY A 255 -3.75 11.27 -20.60
C GLY A 255 -4.07 12.70 -20.15
N SER A 256 -4.67 13.53 -21.03
CA SER A 256 -4.97 14.93 -20.70
C SER A 256 -6.00 15.10 -19.59
N ILE A 257 -7.01 14.22 -19.52
CA ILE A 257 -8.07 14.25 -18.51
C ILE A 257 -7.49 13.91 -17.14
N ILE A 258 -6.74 12.80 -17.05
CA ILE A 258 -6.10 12.34 -15.80
C ILE A 258 -5.13 13.39 -15.29
N ILE A 259 -4.28 13.94 -16.15
CA ILE A 259 -3.34 14.98 -15.76
C ILE A 259 -4.05 16.23 -15.26
N ASN A 260 -5.13 16.66 -15.92
CA ASN A 260 -5.89 17.81 -15.45
C ASN A 260 -6.51 17.55 -14.07
N ALA A 261 -6.98 16.33 -13.80
CA ALA A 261 -7.44 15.93 -12.48
C ALA A 261 -6.33 15.98 -11.42
N ILE A 262 -5.13 15.49 -11.75
CA ILE A 262 -3.93 15.53 -10.90
C ILE A 262 -3.52 16.98 -10.61
N LYS A 263 -3.43 17.84 -11.63
CA LYS A 263 -3.10 19.26 -11.50
C LYS A 263 -4.09 19.96 -10.56
N LYS A 264 -5.39 19.76 -10.76
CA LYS A 264 -6.45 20.32 -9.90
C LYS A 264 -6.35 19.82 -8.45
N ALA A 265 -6.00 18.55 -8.24
CA ALA A 265 -5.80 18.01 -6.91
C ALA A 265 -4.60 18.66 -6.21
N TRP A 266 -3.45 18.74 -6.89
CA TRP A 266 -2.26 19.40 -6.32
C TRP A 266 -2.48 20.88 -6.03
N GLN A 267 -3.26 21.60 -6.84
CA GLN A 267 -3.63 23.00 -6.56
C GLN A 267 -4.35 23.14 -5.21
N LYS A 268 -5.15 22.14 -4.83
CA LYS A 268 -5.88 22.14 -3.55
C LYS A 268 -5.02 21.76 -2.36
N THR A 269 -3.94 21.00 -2.52
CA THR A 269 -3.19 20.42 -1.38
C THR A 269 -1.77 20.93 -1.23
N SER A 270 -1.15 21.51 -2.27
CA SER A 270 0.26 21.94 -2.23
C SER A 270 0.56 22.98 -1.16
N HIS A 271 -0.43 23.79 -0.77
CA HIS A 271 -0.26 24.79 0.29
C HIS A 271 -0.06 24.16 1.68
N LEU A 272 -0.42 22.87 1.84
CA LEU A 272 -0.26 22.11 3.07
C LEU A 272 1.15 21.55 3.26
N PHE A 273 2.02 21.62 2.25
CA PHE A 273 3.39 21.11 2.29
C PHE A 273 4.23 21.83 3.36
N PRO A 274 5.38 21.25 3.76
CA PRO A 274 6.35 21.97 4.57
C PRO A 274 6.73 23.31 3.94
N LYS A 275 6.85 24.34 4.77
CA LYS A 275 7.40 25.62 4.35
C LYS A 275 8.90 25.43 4.06
N THR A 276 9.34 25.97 2.93
CA THR A 276 10.76 26.10 2.58
C THR A 276 11.43 27.15 3.44
#